data_AF-A0A950AR71-F1
#
_entry.id   AF-A0A950AR71-F1
#
_cell.length_a   1.000
_cell.length_b   1.000
_cell.length_c   1.000
_cell.angle_alpha   90.00
_cell.angle_beta   90.00
_cell.angle_gamma   90.00
#
_symmetry.space_group_name_H-M   'P 1'
#
loop_
_entity.id
_entity.type
_entity.pdbx_description
1 polymer ?
#
loop_
_entity_poly.entity_id
_entity_poly.type
_entity_poly.pdbx_seq_one_letter_code
_entity_poly.pdbx_strand_id
1 'polypeptide(L)' 'MDHRLSYSGGSAKGGARAGRRKVHTAAFKAQVALAALKGDRTVNELAGYYGVHPTLIHGWKKRLLT' A
#
# COMPACT_ATOMS: atom_id res chain seq x y z
N MET A 1 24.99 10.19 43.08
CA MET A 1 23.65 9.64 42.77
C MET A 1 22.74 10.86 42.69
N ASP A 2 22.03 11.24 41.64
CA ASP A 2 21.79 10.79 40.27
C ASP A 2 21.04 11.98 39.64
N HIS A 3 21.51 12.54 38.53
CA HIS A 3 20.85 13.68 37.89
C HIS A 3 21.18 13.68 36.40
N ARG A 4 20.54 12.78 35.63
CA ARG A 4 20.41 12.91 34.17
C ARG A 4 19.12 12.23 33.68
N LEU A 5 18.20 13.08 33.20
CA LEU A 5 17.30 12.87 32.04
C LEU A 5 16.47 11.57 32.08
N SER A 6 15.20 11.54 32.51
CA SER A 6 14.04 12.14 31.82
C SER A 6 14.24 12.44 30.34
N TYR A 7 14.15 11.41 29.51
CA TYR A 7 13.86 11.42 28.07
C TYR A 7 13.66 9.94 27.68
N SER A 8 12.63 9.47 26.98
CA SER A 8 11.54 10.10 26.24
C SER A 8 10.45 9.04 26.08
N GLY A 9 9.20 9.41 26.33
CA GLY A 9 8.07 8.69 25.76
C GLY A 9 8.14 8.76 24.23
N GLY A 10 8.04 7.61 23.55
CA GLY A 10 8.20 7.59 22.11
C GLY A 10 7.84 6.28 21.42
N SER A 11 6.55 5.89 21.43
CA SER A 11 5.84 5.41 20.23
C SER A 11 4.46 4.86 20.58
N ALA A 12 3.55 5.74 20.95
CA ALA A 12 2.14 5.52 20.65
C ALA A 12 1.95 5.73 19.13
N LYS A 13 2.01 4.66 18.33
CA LYS A 13 1.49 4.68 16.95
C LYS A 13 -0.03 4.53 16.98
N GLY A 14 -0.69 5.52 17.58
CA GLY A 14 -2.08 5.85 17.27
C GLY A 14 -2.10 6.68 15.99
N GLY A 15 -2.84 6.24 14.98
CA GLY A 15 -2.92 6.97 13.72
C GLY A 15 -3.58 6.20 12.60
N ALA A 16 -4.67 5.47 12.89
CA ALA A 16 -5.62 5.05 11.88
C ALA A 16 -6.33 6.30 11.35
N ARG A 17 -5.63 7.09 10.52
CA ARG A 17 -6.24 8.12 9.70
C ARG A 17 -7.16 7.38 8.74
N ALA A 18 -8.46 7.40 9.04
CA ALA A 18 -9.52 7.03 8.12
C ALA A 18 -9.54 8.04 6.96
N GLY A 19 -8.48 8.03 6.15
CA GLY A 19 -8.47 8.66 4.86
C GLY A 19 -9.49 7.91 4.02
N ARG A 20 -10.46 8.66 3.46
CA ARG A 20 -11.46 8.16 2.53
C ARG A 20 -10.81 7.15 1.59
N ARG A 21 -11.04 5.86 1.85
CA ARG A 21 -10.49 4.78 1.04
C ARG A 21 -11.10 4.97 -0.34
N LYS A 22 -10.31 5.43 -1.31
CA LYS A 22 -10.67 5.35 -2.72
C LYS A 22 -10.99 3.88 -2.99
N VAL A 23 -12.27 3.56 -3.06
CA VAL A 23 -12.74 2.18 -3.23
C VAL A 23 -12.45 1.83 -4.67
N HIS A 24 -11.29 1.25 -4.91
CA HIS A 24 -10.99 0.60 -6.18
C HIS A 24 -11.85 -0.67 -6.24
N THR A 25 -12.71 -0.75 -7.26
CA THR A 25 -13.59 -1.89 -7.51
C THR A 25 -12.76 -3.17 -7.68
N ALA A 26 -13.32 -4.32 -7.31
CA ALA A 26 -12.63 -5.60 -7.43
C ALA A 26 -12.19 -5.87 -8.89
N ALA A 27 -13.04 -5.51 -9.86
CA ALA A 27 -12.73 -5.58 -11.29
C ALA A 27 -11.49 -4.77 -11.67
N PHE A 28 -11.35 -3.55 -11.15
CA PHE A 28 -10.18 -2.71 -11.43
C PHE A 28 -8.89 -3.31 -10.87
N LYS A 29 -8.94 -3.83 -9.64
CA LYS A 29 -7.79 -4.51 -9.02
C LYS A 29 -7.39 -5.76 -9.80
N ALA A 30 -8.37 -6.54 -10.27
CA ALA A 30 -8.15 -7.72 -11.08
C ALA A 30 -7.55 -7.37 -12.44
N GLN A 31 -8.05 -6.32 -13.12
CA GLN A 31 -7.52 -5.87 -14.40
C GLN A 31 -6.06 -5.38 -14.27
N VAL A 32 -5.75 -4.59 -13.25
CA VAL A 32 -4.38 -4.09 -13.01
C VAL A 32 -3.45 -5.25 -12.64
N ALA A 33 -3.89 -6.18 -11.79
CA ALA A 33 -3.07 -7.32 -11.40
C ALA A 33 -2.87 -8.33 -12.54
N LEU A 34 -3.88 -8.53 -13.41
CA LEU A 34 -3.77 -9.37 -14.61
C LEU A 34 -2.82 -8.73 -15.63
N ALA A 35 -2.91 -7.42 -15.86
CA ALA A 35 -1.96 -6.69 -16.71
C ALA A 35 -0.52 -6.79 -16.16
N ALA A 36 -0.36 -6.71 -14.83
CA ALA A 36 0.91 -6.91 -14.15
C ALA A 36 1.40 -8.38 -14.10
N LEU A 37 0.53 -9.35 -14.39
CA LEU A 37 0.85 -10.78 -14.52
C LEU A 37 1.23 -11.13 -15.96
N LYS A 38 0.54 -10.54 -16.92
CA LYS A 38 0.75 -10.76 -18.36
C LYS A 38 2.08 -10.17 -18.86
N GLY A 39 2.70 -9.27 -18.09
CA GLY A 39 4.00 -8.68 -18.42
C GLY A 39 3.94 -7.56 -19.46
N ASP A 40 2.75 -7.21 -19.95
CA ASP A 40 2.54 -6.14 -20.92
C ASP A 40 2.97 -4.76 -20.39
N ARG A 41 2.87 -4.54 -19.06
CA ARG A 41 3.33 -3.31 -18.39
C ARG A 41 3.85 -3.61 -17.00
N THR A 42 4.91 -2.93 -16.60
CA THR A 42 5.48 -3.09 -15.26
C THR A 42 4.52 -2.55 -14.20
N VAL A 43 4.56 -3.13 -12.99
CA VAL A 43 3.76 -2.66 -11.84
C VAL A 43 3.99 -1.17 -11.58
N ASN A 44 5.20 -0.68 -11.84
CA ASN A 44 5.59 0.71 -11.62
C ASN A 44 4.97 1.66 -12.65
N GLU A 45 4.88 1.24 -13.91
CA GLU A 45 4.18 2.00 -14.95
C GLU A 45 2.68 2.00 -14.73
N LEU A 46 2.08 0.85 -14.40
CA LEU A 46 0.65 0.76 -14.07
C LEU A 46 0.33 1.63 -12.84
N ALA A 47 1.20 1.64 -11.84
CA ALA A 47 1.07 2.51 -10.67
C ALA A 47 1.00 3.99 -11.06
N GLY A 48 1.90 4.46 -11.93
CA GLY A 48 1.90 5.82 -12.45
C GLY A 48 0.66 6.14 -13.28
N TYR A 49 0.30 5.26 -14.21
CA TYR A 49 -0.82 5.45 -15.15
C TYR A 49 -2.18 5.51 -14.44
N TYR A 50 -2.37 4.66 -13.43
CA TYR A 50 -3.62 4.54 -12.68
C TYR A 50 -3.63 5.35 -11.37
N GLY A 51 -2.52 6.00 -11.01
CA GLY A 51 -2.36 6.70 -9.73
C GLY A 51 -2.48 5.77 -8.52
N VAL A 52 -2.08 4.51 -8.67
CA VAL A 52 -2.17 3.47 -7.64
C VAL A 52 -0.77 3.22 -7.08
N HIS A 53 -0.65 3.09 -5.75
CA HIS A 53 0.65 2.78 -5.16
C HIS A 53 1.12 1.36 -5.54
N PRO A 54 2.38 1.15 -5.98
CA PRO A 54 2.90 -0.17 -6.37
C PRO A 54 2.69 -1.27 -5.32
N THR A 55 2.84 -0.91 -4.04
CA THR A 55 2.57 -1.81 -2.90
C THR A 55 1.15 -2.37 -2.88
N LEU A 56 0.15 -1.60 -3.33
CA LEU A 56 -1.23 -2.07 -3.42
C LEU A 56 -1.38 -3.11 -4.53
N ILE A 57 -0.74 -2.89 -5.67
CA ILE A 57 -0.75 -3.82 -6.81
C ILE A 57 -0.10 -5.14 -6.43
N HIS A 58 1.02 -5.11 -5.70
CA HIS A 58 1.63 -6.33 -5.15
C HIS A 58 0.69 -7.06 -4.18
N GLY A 59 -0.03 -6.32 -3.33
CA GLY A 59 -1.07 -6.89 -2.47
C GLY A 59 -2.22 -7.54 -3.25
N TRP A 60 -2.63 -6.95 -4.37
CA TRP A 60 -3.67 -7.51 -5.25
C TRP A 60 -3.18 -8.77 -5.99
N LYS A 61 -1.94 -8.79 -6.47
CA LYS A 61 -1.32 -10.00 -7.06
C LYS A 61 -1.31 -11.15 -6.06
N LYS A 62 -0.89 -10.91 -4.80
CA LYS A 62 -0.93 -11.92 -3.74
C LYS A 62 -2.35 -12.42 -3.44
N ARG A 63 -3.35 -11.53 -3.49
CA ARG A 63 -4.75 -11.92 -3.27
C ARG A 63 -5.38 -12.70 -4.44
N LEU A 64 -4.82 -12.62 -5.64
CA LEU A 64 -5.24 -13.44 -6.78
C LEU A 64 -4.59 -14.82 -6.81
N LEU A 65 -3.42 -14.94 -6.19
CA LEU A 65 -2.65 -16.18 -6.09
C LEU A 65 -2.93 -16.95 -4.78
N THR A 66 -3.89 -16.49 -3.98
CA THR A 66 -4.38 -17.20 -2.78
C THR A 66 -5.59 -18.03 -3.13
#